data_AF-A0A7X7C1F8-F1
#
_entry.id   AF-A0A7X7C1F8-F1
#
_cell.length_a   1.000
_cell.length_b   1.000
_cell.length_c   1.000
_cell.angle_alpha   90.00
_cell.angle_beta   90.00
_cell.angle_gamma   90.00
#
_symmetry.space_group_name_H-M   'P 1'
#
loop_
_entity.id
_entity.type
_entity.pdbx_description
1 polymer ?
#
loop_
_entity_poly.entity_id
_entity_poly.type
_entity_poly.pdbx_seq_one_letter_code
_entity_poly.pdbx_strand_id
1 'polypeptide(L)'
;MNTTQLKRFAQDARIKLLEQVAAKLKFVNDADTSELRGKTDTLNKLKREINKHGEEAVIDKVAYTWFNRLVALRYMDANEYQPIGISVVSPRTTSNVSPEILSEAHRGNISPELKVDKSEVMSILNGTQPTNNPDNEVYRLLLVSACNHLSELFPFLFERIDDYTELLLPDDLTSPFSIVSDVYNGMSDEDCKEVEIIGWLYQFYISEKKDEVFASKSAVKKEDIPAATQLFTPRWIVEYMVQNTV
;
A
#
# COMPACT_ATOMS: atom_id res chain seq x y z
N MET A 1 13.38 8.68 16.22
CA MET A 1 13.21 8.11 14.88
C MET A 1 14.54 7.63 14.28
N ASN A 2 14.64 6.38 13.80
CA ASN A 2 15.82 5.84 13.10
C ASN A 2 15.75 6.11 11.58
N THR A 3 16.19 7.30 11.15
CA THR A 3 16.07 7.75 9.76
C THR A 3 16.84 6.90 8.76
N THR A 4 17.97 6.29 9.15
CA THR A 4 18.78 5.46 8.26
C THR A 4 18.05 4.17 7.89
N GLN A 5 17.43 3.52 8.89
CA GLN A 5 16.62 2.32 8.66
C GLN A 5 15.38 2.62 7.83
N LEU A 6 14.66 3.70 8.17
CA LEU A 6 13.47 4.13 7.43
C LEU A 6 13.79 4.46 5.97
N LYS A 7 14.95 5.10 5.72
CA LYS A 7 15.40 5.38 4.36
C LYS A 7 15.60 4.10 3.57
N ARG A 8 16.36 3.15 4.13
CA ARG A 8 16.62 1.85 3.49
C ARG A 8 15.32 1.10 3.22
N PHE A 9 14.44 1.02 4.22
CA PHE A 9 13.12 0.41 4.05
C PHE A 9 12.32 1.05 2.91
N ALA A 10 12.22 2.38 2.86
CA ALA A 10 11.42 3.06 1.84
C ALA A 10 11.97 2.84 0.43
N GLN A 11 13.30 2.79 0.26
CA GLN A 11 13.96 2.48 -1.01
C GLN A 11 13.74 1.01 -1.41
N ASP A 12 13.99 0.06 -0.50
CA ASP A 12 13.81 -1.37 -0.74
C ASP A 12 12.33 -1.70 -1.08
N ALA A 13 11.39 -1.09 -0.34
CA ALA A 13 9.95 -1.22 -0.58
C ALA A 13 9.53 -0.66 -1.94
N ARG A 14 10.12 0.46 -2.38
CA ARG A 14 9.88 1.01 -3.71
C ARG A 14 10.28 0.01 -4.79
N ILE A 15 11.50 -0.49 -4.73
CA ILE A 15 12.04 -1.44 -5.72
C ILE A 15 11.14 -2.68 -5.78
N LYS A 16 10.86 -3.29 -4.62
CA LYS A 16 10.01 -4.49 -4.53
C LYS A 16 8.62 -4.25 -5.11
N LEU A 17 7.96 -3.15 -4.76
CA LEU A 17 6.62 -2.84 -5.26
C LEU A 17 6.62 -2.59 -6.77
N LEU A 18 7.61 -1.90 -7.32
CA LEU A 18 7.72 -1.73 -8.77
C LEU A 18 7.87 -3.06 -9.49
N GLU A 19 8.78 -3.92 -9.02
CA GLU A 19 9.00 -5.24 -9.62
C GLU A 19 7.75 -6.11 -9.56
N GLN A 20 7.07 -6.15 -8.41
CA GLN A 20 5.88 -6.97 -8.22
C GLN A 20 4.68 -6.46 -9.03
N VAL A 21 4.46 -5.13 -9.07
CA VAL A 21 3.39 -4.52 -9.87
C VAL A 21 3.66 -4.71 -11.36
N ALA A 22 4.91 -4.56 -11.81
CA ALA A 22 5.29 -4.81 -13.20
C ALA A 22 5.08 -6.28 -13.61
N ALA A 23 5.50 -7.22 -12.75
CA ALA A 23 5.27 -8.65 -12.98
C ALA A 23 3.78 -8.98 -13.04
N LYS A 24 2.97 -8.41 -12.13
CA LYS A 24 1.52 -8.58 -12.12
C LYS A 24 0.87 -8.01 -13.37
N LEU A 25 1.30 -6.83 -13.80
CA LEU A 25 0.79 -6.18 -15.01
C LEU A 25 1.07 -7.03 -16.26
N LYS A 26 2.30 -7.55 -16.38
CA LYS A 26 2.67 -8.46 -17.46
C LYS A 26 1.79 -9.71 -17.47
N PHE A 27 1.62 -10.35 -16.31
CA PHE A 27 0.74 -11.51 -16.19
C PHE A 27 -0.69 -11.19 -16.62
N VAL A 28 -1.25 -10.06 -16.17
CA VAL A 28 -2.62 -9.64 -16.51
C VAL A 28 -2.79 -9.35 -18.00
N ASN A 29 -1.75 -8.88 -18.69
CA ASN A 29 -1.77 -8.64 -20.13
C ASN A 29 -1.63 -9.93 -20.96
N ASP A 30 -0.83 -10.89 -20.49
CA ASP A 30 -0.48 -12.10 -21.24
C ASP A 30 -1.42 -13.29 -20.94
N ALA A 31 -2.03 -13.34 -19.75
CA ALA A 31 -2.78 -14.49 -19.29
C ALA A 31 -4.26 -14.45 -19.72
N ASP A 32 -4.76 -15.58 -20.22
CA ASP A 32 -6.18 -15.80 -20.49
C ASP A 32 -6.77 -16.77 -19.45
N THR A 33 -6.99 -16.28 -18.23
CA THR A 33 -7.58 -17.07 -17.14
C THR A 33 -9.07 -16.79 -16.98
N SER A 34 -9.81 -17.77 -16.46
CA SER A 34 -11.25 -17.61 -16.16
C SER A 34 -11.53 -16.45 -15.19
N GLU A 35 -10.62 -16.20 -14.24
CA GLU A 35 -10.72 -15.07 -13.31
C GLU A 35 -10.61 -13.72 -14.03
N LEU A 36 -9.64 -13.58 -14.94
CA LEU A 36 -9.44 -12.36 -15.73
C LEU A 36 -10.60 -12.10 -16.69
N ARG A 37 -11.19 -13.15 -17.28
CA ARG A 37 -12.40 -13.03 -18.12
C ARG A 37 -13.58 -12.42 -17.34
N GLY A 38 -13.72 -12.77 -16.06
CA GLY A 38 -14.73 -12.17 -15.17
C GLY A 38 -14.50 -10.69 -14.85
N LYS A 39 -13.30 -10.16 -15.07
CA LYS A 39 -12.88 -8.78 -14.75
C LYS A 39 -12.70 -7.90 -16.00
N THR A 40 -13.49 -8.15 -17.05
CA THR A 40 -13.37 -7.47 -18.36
C THR A 40 -13.39 -5.93 -18.26
N ASP A 41 -14.28 -5.37 -17.44
CA ASP A 41 -14.37 -3.91 -17.26
C ASP A 41 -13.12 -3.32 -16.60
N THR A 42 -12.58 -4.02 -15.60
CA THR A 42 -11.32 -3.67 -14.93
C THR A 42 -10.15 -3.67 -15.91
N LEU A 43 -10.04 -4.71 -16.75
CA LEU A 43 -9.01 -4.81 -17.78
C LEU A 43 -9.12 -3.68 -18.80
N ASN A 44 -10.34 -3.30 -19.18
CA ASN A 44 -10.58 -2.19 -20.09
C ASN A 44 -10.17 -0.84 -19.48
N LYS A 45 -10.43 -0.62 -18.19
CA LYS A 45 -9.95 0.57 -17.47
C LYS A 45 -8.42 0.60 -17.42
N LEU A 46 -7.79 -0.53 -17.08
CA LEU A 46 -6.34 -0.66 -17.04
C LEU A 46 -5.70 -0.32 -18.40
N LYS A 47 -6.21 -0.90 -19.49
CA LYS A 47 -5.73 -0.60 -20.85
C LYS A 47 -5.87 0.86 -21.22
N ARG A 48 -6.95 1.53 -20.80
CA ARG A 48 -7.13 2.97 -21.05
C ARG A 48 -6.09 3.81 -20.30
N GLU A 49 -5.82 3.50 -19.04
CA GLU A 49 -4.80 4.20 -18.24
C GLU A 49 -3.40 4.00 -18.85
N ILE A 50 -3.06 2.77 -19.28
CA ILE A 50 -1.79 2.49 -19.97
C ILE A 50 -1.69 3.27 -21.28
N ASN A 51 -2.74 3.29 -22.11
CA ASN A 51 -2.74 4.03 -23.37
C ASN A 51 -2.59 5.55 -23.16
N LYS A 52 -3.08 6.07 -22.04
CA LYS A 52 -3.09 7.51 -21.75
C LYS A 52 -1.80 7.99 -21.08
N HIS A 53 -1.24 7.18 -20.18
CA HIS A 53 -0.14 7.58 -19.31
C HIS A 53 1.17 6.82 -19.57
N GLY A 54 1.11 5.70 -20.28
CA GLY A 54 2.23 4.78 -20.45
C GLY A 54 2.30 3.73 -19.36
N GLU A 55 2.90 2.58 -19.68
CA GLU A 55 3.02 1.43 -18.78
C GLU A 55 3.80 1.77 -17.50
N GLU A 56 4.99 2.35 -17.65
CA GLU A 56 5.86 2.73 -16.52
C GLU A 56 5.15 3.67 -15.54
N ALA A 57 4.40 4.66 -16.04
CA ALA A 57 3.67 5.60 -15.21
C ALA A 57 2.52 4.93 -14.43
N VAL A 58 1.85 3.93 -15.03
CA VAL A 58 0.81 3.16 -14.33
C VAL A 58 1.43 2.28 -13.25
N ILE A 59 2.56 1.64 -13.53
CA ILE A 59 3.32 0.85 -12.54
C ILE A 59 3.75 1.73 -11.37
N ASP A 60 4.38 2.88 -11.64
CA ASP A 60 4.81 3.82 -10.60
C ASP A 60 3.62 4.31 -9.76
N LYS A 61 2.51 4.68 -10.40
CA LYS A 61 1.28 5.14 -9.71
C LYS A 61 0.75 4.06 -8.76
N VAL A 62 0.61 2.83 -9.23
CA VAL A 62 0.05 1.72 -8.45
C VAL A 62 0.99 1.31 -7.32
N ALA A 63 2.29 1.21 -7.61
CA ALA A 63 3.32 0.91 -6.60
C ALA A 63 3.33 1.96 -5.49
N TYR A 64 3.30 3.26 -5.85
CA TYR A 64 3.23 4.34 -4.88
C TYR A 64 1.93 4.32 -4.07
N THR A 65 0.80 4.01 -4.72
CA THR A 65 -0.49 3.89 -4.04
C THR A 65 -0.43 2.79 -2.97
N TRP A 66 0.07 1.60 -3.29
CA TRP A 66 0.17 0.52 -2.31
C TRP A 66 1.17 0.80 -1.20
N PHE A 67 2.32 1.41 -1.51
CA PHE A 67 3.25 1.89 -0.49
C PHE A 67 2.56 2.86 0.48
N ASN A 68 1.87 3.86 -0.07
CA ASN A 68 1.16 4.87 0.71
C ASN A 68 0.10 4.25 1.62
N ARG A 69 -0.73 3.34 1.10
CA ARG A 69 -1.81 2.69 1.87
C ARG A 69 -1.27 1.81 2.98
N LEU A 70 -0.26 0.97 2.70
CA LEU A 70 0.32 0.08 3.71
C LEU A 70 1.03 0.87 4.82
N VAL A 71 1.80 1.92 4.47
CA VAL A 71 2.45 2.81 5.44
C VAL A 71 1.42 3.53 6.32
N ALA A 72 0.34 4.04 5.72
CA ALA A 72 -0.72 4.72 6.46
C ALA A 72 -1.42 3.74 7.43
N LEU A 73 -1.78 2.54 6.97
CA LEU A 73 -2.38 1.50 7.80
C LEU A 73 -1.45 1.11 8.95
N ARG A 74 -0.15 0.90 8.69
CA ARG A 74 0.84 0.55 9.71
C ARG A 74 1.00 1.66 10.75
N TYR A 75 1.00 2.92 10.33
CA TYR A 75 1.02 4.07 11.22
C TYR A 75 -0.23 4.11 12.11
N MET A 76 -1.40 3.83 11.53
CA MET A 76 -2.66 3.76 12.27
C MET A 76 -2.67 2.60 13.28
N ASP A 77 -2.16 1.44 12.89
CA ASP A 77 -2.03 0.28 13.78
C ASP A 77 -1.13 0.60 14.99
N ALA A 78 0.04 1.21 14.76
CA ALA A 78 1.01 1.53 15.81
C ALA A 78 0.47 2.52 16.87
N ASN A 79 -0.47 3.36 16.46
CA ASN A 79 -1.03 4.43 17.28
C ASN A 79 -2.47 4.13 17.73
N GLU A 80 -2.98 2.91 17.50
CA GLU A 80 -4.35 2.51 17.85
C GLU A 80 -5.44 3.38 17.21
N TYR A 81 -5.18 3.90 16.00
CA TYR A 81 -6.09 4.79 15.27
C TYR A 81 -7.03 4.06 14.30
N GLN A 82 -7.03 2.72 14.27
CA GLN A 82 -7.90 1.96 13.38
C GLN A 82 -9.37 2.14 13.78
N PRO A 83 -10.24 2.70 12.90
CA PRO A 83 -11.65 2.94 13.23
C PRO A 83 -12.44 1.66 13.54
N ILE A 84 -12.01 0.53 12.94
CA ILE A 84 -12.60 -0.80 13.17
C ILE A 84 -12.07 -1.48 14.44
N GLY A 85 -11.13 -0.85 15.16
CA GLY A 85 -10.56 -1.38 16.41
C GLY A 85 -9.68 -2.63 16.25
N ILE A 86 -9.28 -2.96 15.02
CA ILE A 86 -8.48 -4.15 14.68
C ILE A 86 -7.32 -3.71 13.78
N SER A 87 -6.10 -4.18 14.08
CA SER A 87 -4.91 -3.87 13.29
C SER A 87 -4.95 -4.52 11.90
N VAL A 88 -4.64 -3.76 10.86
CA VAL A 88 -4.78 -4.22 9.46
C VAL A 88 -3.48 -4.80 8.89
N VAL A 89 -2.34 -4.21 9.26
CA VAL A 89 -0.99 -4.61 8.84
C VAL A 89 -0.26 -5.32 9.99
N SER A 90 -0.39 -4.81 11.21
CA SER A 90 0.32 -5.34 12.37
C SER A 90 -0.32 -6.61 12.92
N PRO A 91 0.50 -7.55 13.45
CA PRO A 91 0.00 -8.65 14.25
C PRO A 91 -0.49 -8.16 15.62
N ARG A 92 -1.41 -8.91 16.25
CA ARG A 92 -1.91 -8.59 17.60
C ARG A 92 -0.82 -8.64 18.67
N THR A 93 0.14 -9.55 18.49
CA THR A 93 1.26 -9.76 19.41
C THR A 93 2.52 -9.99 18.58
N THR A 94 3.69 -9.67 19.14
CA THR A 94 5.00 -9.87 18.49
C THR A 94 5.34 -11.34 18.22
N SER A 95 4.61 -12.27 18.83
CA SER A 95 4.71 -13.72 18.58
C SER A 95 3.96 -14.19 17.34
N ASN A 96 3.01 -13.39 16.83
CA ASN A 96 2.19 -13.76 15.69
C ASN A 96 2.86 -13.25 14.40
N VAL A 97 2.83 -14.07 13.35
CA VAL A 97 3.40 -13.72 12.04
C VAL A 97 2.37 -13.01 11.16
N SER A 98 1.08 -13.29 11.38
CA SER A 98 -0.01 -12.80 10.55
C SER A 98 -0.65 -11.51 11.10
N PRO A 99 -1.13 -10.62 10.23
CA PRO A 99 -1.90 -9.44 10.65
C PRO A 99 -3.11 -9.79 11.52
N GLU A 100 -3.46 -8.92 12.46
CA GLU A 100 -4.57 -9.15 13.40
C GLU A 100 -5.91 -9.33 12.69
N ILE A 101 -6.20 -8.51 11.66
CA ILE A 101 -7.42 -8.62 10.85
C ILE A 101 -7.63 -10.01 10.24
N LEU A 102 -6.55 -10.68 9.82
CA LEU A 102 -6.63 -12.05 9.31
C LEU A 102 -6.88 -13.05 10.45
N SER A 103 -6.20 -12.86 11.59
CA SER A 103 -6.37 -13.71 12.77
C SER A 103 -7.79 -13.65 13.33
N GLU A 104 -8.42 -12.47 13.31
CA GLU A 104 -9.81 -12.27 13.73
C GLU A 104 -10.80 -12.84 12.71
N ALA A 105 -10.51 -12.74 11.41
CA ALA A 105 -11.32 -13.40 10.37
C ALA A 105 -11.36 -14.92 10.54
N HIS A 106 -10.24 -15.57 10.88
CA HIS A 106 -10.19 -17.00 11.24
C HIS A 106 -11.11 -17.37 12.42
N ARG A 107 -11.35 -16.42 13.33
CA ARG A 107 -12.28 -16.60 14.48
C ARG A 107 -13.73 -16.27 14.12
N GLY A 108 -14.01 -15.90 12.88
CA GLY A 108 -15.32 -15.42 12.41
C GLY A 108 -15.61 -13.97 12.80
N ASN A 109 -14.63 -13.26 13.36
CA ASN A 109 -14.76 -11.87 13.79
C ASN A 109 -14.40 -10.94 12.65
N ILE A 110 -15.37 -10.67 11.77
CA ILE A 110 -15.23 -9.70 10.68
C ILE A 110 -16.10 -8.48 10.99
N SER A 111 -15.45 -7.32 11.13
CA SER A 111 -16.12 -6.04 11.40
C SER A 111 -17.23 -5.78 10.34
N PRO A 112 -18.43 -5.35 10.75
CA PRO A 112 -19.52 -5.04 9.82
C PRO A 112 -19.25 -3.82 8.92
N GLU A 113 -18.28 -2.98 9.29
CA GLU A 113 -17.82 -1.83 8.50
C GLU A 113 -17.01 -2.26 7.27
N LEU A 114 -16.41 -3.45 7.31
CA LEU A 114 -15.74 -4.06 6.16
C LEU A 114 -16.79 -4.64 5.20
N LYS A 115 -16.95 -3.98 4.05
CA LYS A 115 -17.87 -4.38 2.96
C LYS A 115 -17.30 -5.57 2.18
N VAL A 116 -17.17 -6.72 2.85
CA VAL A 116 -16.80 -8.02 2.28
C VAL A 116 -17.96 -9.00 2.36
N ASP A 117 -18.04 -9.94 1.41
CA ASP A 117 -18.96 -11.06 1.53
C ASP A 117 -18.42 -12.04 2.59
N LYS A 118 -19.03 -12.03 3.78
CA LYS A 118 -18.63 -12.92 4.87
C LYS A 118 -18.79 -14.39 4.51
N SER A 119 -19.75 -14.74 3.65
CA SER A 119 -19.94 -16.12 3.23
C SER A 119 -18.81 -16.57 2.30
N GLU A 120 -18.36 -15.70 1.39
CA GLU A 120 -17.19 -15.92 0.55
C GLU A 120 -15.94 -16.09 1.39
N VAL A 121 -15.65 -15.15 2.30
CA VAL A 121 -14.49 -15.22 3.20
C VAL A 121 -14.47 -16.54 3.98
N MET A 122 -15.59 -16.93 4.59
CA MET A 122 -15.67 -18.18 5.34
C MET A 122 -15.56 -19.41 4.44
N SER A 123 -16.06 -19.36 3.21
CA SER A 123 -15.94 -20.45 2.23
C SER A 123 -14.49 -20.70 1.78
N ILE A 124 -13.69 -19.63 1.71
CA ILE A 124 -12.26 -19.72 1.42
C ILE A 124 -11.52 -20.28 2.64
N LEU A 125 -11.76 -19.73 3.83
CA LEU A 125 -11.09 -20.16 5.07
C LEU A 125 -11.38 -21.62 5.45
N ASN A 126 -12.60 -22.10 5.21
CA ASN A 126 -12.99 -23.47 5.52
C ASN A 126 -12.69 -24.48 4.40
N GLY A 127 -12.12 -24.02 3.28
CA GLY A 127 -11.74 -24.86 2.14
C GLY A 127 -12.89 -25.35 1.25
N THR A 128 -14.09 -24.78 1.39
CA THR A 128 -15.22 -25.06 0.49
C THR A 128 -14.94 -24.49 -0.90
N GLN A 129 -14.31 -23.31 -0.97
CA GLN A 129 -13.78 -22.72 -2.19
C GLN A 129 -12.30 -23.15 -2.36
N PRO A 130 -11.94 -23.87 -3.44
CA PRO A 130 -10.57 -24.30 -3.66
C PRO A 130 -9.64 -23.09 -3.95
N THR A 131 -8.58 -22.96 -3.16
CA THR A 131 -7.50 -22.00 -3.42
C THR A 131 -6.16 -22.54 -2.93
N ASN A 132 -5.09 -22.08 -3.55
CA ASN A 132 -3.72 -22.49 -3.20
C ASN A 132 -3.21 -21.79 -1.94
N ASN A 133 -3.77 -20.63 -1.59
CA ASN A 133 -3.35 -19.85 -0.43
C ASN A 133 -4.56 -19.09 0.19
N PRO A 134 -5.38 -19.77 1.01
CA PRO A 134 -6.58 -19.19 1.60
C PRO A 134 -6.31 -17.91 2.40
N ASP A 135 -5.25 -17.92 3.21
CA ASP A 135 -4.87 -16.79 4.07
C ASP A 135 -4.58 -15.53 3.26
N ASN A 136 -3.84 -15.68 2.16
CA ASN A 136 -3.46 -14.57 1.31
C ASN A 136 -4.66 -14.00 0.54
N GLU A 137 -5.56 -14.86 0.06
CA GLU A 137 -6.77 -14.44 -0.66
C GLU A 137 -7.74 -13.71 0.28
N VAL A 138 -7.97 -14.24 1.48
CA VAL A 138 -8.80 -13.60 2.50
C VAL A 138 -8.19 -12.30 2.97
N TYR A 139 -6.88 -12.27 3.22
CA TYR A 139 -6.20 -11.04 3.62
C TYR A 139 -6.29 -9.95 2.53
N ARG A 140 -6.19 -10.32 1.25
CA ARG A 140 -6.41 -9.39 0.12
C ARG A 140 -7.79 -8.74 0.19
N LEU A 141 -8.86 -9.53 0.36
CA LEU A 141 -10.23 -9.02 0.45
C LEU A 141 -10.39 -8.06 1.63
N LEU A 142 -9.86 -8.44 2.80
CA LEU A 142 -9.93 -7.63 4.02
C LEU A 142 -9.13 -6.33 3.90
N LEU A 143 -7.92 -6.39 3.32
CA LEU A 143 -7.05 -5.23 3.12
C LEU A 143 -7.69 -4.20 2.18
N VAL A 144 -8.22 -4.65 1.02
CA VAL A 144 -8.92 -3.76 0.08
C VAL A 144 -10.15 -3.14 0.74
N SER A 145 -10.93 -3.94 1.47
CA SER A 145 -12.11 -3.44 2.18
C SER A 145 -11.74 -2.43 3.28
N ALA A 146 -10.64 -2.64 4.00
CA ALA A 146 -10.17 -1.70 5.03
C ALA A 146 -9.76 -0.36 4.39
N CYS A 147 -8.99 -0.40 3.30
CA CYS A 147 -8.63 0.81 2.53
C CYS A 147 -9.88 1.55 2.01
N ASN A 148 -10.86 0.82 1.48
CA ASN A 148 -12.08 1.41 0.96
C ASN A 148 -12.98 1.99 2.06
N HIS A 149 -13.06 1.34 3.23
CA HIS A 149 -13.73 1.92 4.38
C HIS A 149 -13.06 3.23 4.83
N LEU A 150 -11.72 3.26 4.88
CA LEU A 150 -10.97 4.48 5.19
C LEU A 150 -11.16 5.57 4.13
N SER A 151 -11.38 5.22 2.86
CA SER A 151 -11.71 6.21 1.81
C SER A 151 -13.05 6.91 2.04
N GLU A 152 -13.99 6.28 2.74
CA GLU A 152 -15.27 6.88 3.10
C GLU A 152 -15.11 7.85 4.30
N LEU A 153 -14.24 7.52 5.25
CA LEU A 153 -13.99 8.32 6.45
C LEU A 153 -13.00 9.49 6.19
N PHE A 154 -11.96 9.23 5.40
CA PHE A 154 -10.86 10.15 5.11
C PHE A 154 -10.63 10.28 3.60
N PRO A 155 -11.61 10.77 2.83
CA PRO A 155 -11.54 10.80 1.36
C PRO A 155 -10.38 11.64 0.80
N PHE A 156 -9.83 12.56 1.60
CA PHE A 156 -8.67 13.37 1.23
C PHE A 156 -7.33 12.63 1.40
N LEU A 157 -7.29 11.56 2.20
CA LEU A 157 -6.07 10.81 2.54
C LEU A 157 -6.06 9.43 1.87
N PHE A 158 -7.22 8.79 1.82
CA PHE A 158 -7.43 7.50 1.17
C PHE A 158 -8.31 7.70 -0.07
N GLU A 159 -7.68 7.73 -1.23
CA GLU A 159 -8.40 7.49 -2.48
C GLU A 159 -8.92 6.05 -2.48
N ARG A 160 -10.17 5.88 -2.90
CA ARG A 160 -10.79 4.57 -3.07
C ARG A 160 -9.91 3.70 -3.97
N ILE A 161 -9.71 2.45 -3.58
CA ILE A 161 -9.00 1.50 -4.42
C ILE A 161 -9.91 1.14 -5.59
N ASP A 162 -9.59 1.67 -6.76
CA ASP A 162 -10.22 1.30 -8.02
C ASP A 162 -9.88 -0.14 -8.40
N ASP A 163 -10.76 -0.75 -9.19
CA ASP A 163 -10.69 -2.17 -9.56
C ASP A 163 -9.33 -2.59 -10.14
N TYR A 164 -8.66 -1.72 -10.92
CA TYR A 164 -7.38 -2.08 -11.55
C TYR A 164 -6.19 -1.94 -10.59
N THR A 165 -6.29 -1.09 -9.57
CA THR A 165 -5.26 -0.94 -8.52
C THR A 165 -5.25 -2.18 -7.65
N GLU A 166 -6.42 -2.72 -7.33
CA GLU A 166 -6.57 -4.04 -6.70
C GLU A 166 -6.02 -5.17 -7.57
N LEU A 167 -6.34 -5.17 -8.88
CA LEU A 167 -5.87 -6.19 -9.82
C LEU A 167 -4.34 -6.29 -9.86
N LEU A 168 -3.66 -5.15 -9.65
CA LEU A 168 -2.21 -5.03 -9.67
C LEU A 168 -1.55 -5.08 -8.28
N LEU A 169 -2.31 -5.35 -7.21
CA LEU A 169 -1.76 -5.58 -5.87
C LEU A 169 -0.86 -6.84 -5.88
N PRO A 170 0.32 -6.81 -5.23
CA PRO A 170 1.24 -7.95 -5.17
C PRO A 170 0.57 -9.27 -4.76
N ASP A 171 1.03 -10.37 -5.34
CA ASP A 171 0.42 -11.69 -5.10
C ASP A 171 0.68 -12.24 -3.72
N ASP A 172 1.85 -11.99 -3.14
CA ASP A 172 2.24 -12.44 -1.81
C ASP A 172 2.16 -11.31 -0.78
N LEU A 173 1.18 -11.42 0.12
CA LEU A 173 0.86 -10.45 1.17
C LEU A 173 1.00 -11.03 2.58
N THR A 174 1.11 -12.35 2.74
CA THR A 174 1.10 -13.01 4.05
C THR A 174 2.38 -13.77 4.38
N SER A 175 3.27 -14.02 3.41
CA SER A 175 4.55 -14.65 3.72
C SER A 175 5.50 -13.70 4.46
N PRO A 176 6.53 -14.24 5.14
CA PRO A 176 7.57 -13.42 5.79
C PRO A 176 8.37 -12.51 4.85
N PHE A 177 8.31 -12.73 3.53
CA PHE A 177 9.00 -11.92 2.51
C PHE A 177 8.06 -10.96 1.78
N SER A 178 6.79 -10.93 2.17
CA SER A 178 5.77 -10.06 1.61
C SER A 178 6.06 -8.58 1.89
N ILE A 179 5.50 -7.71 1.05
CA ILE A 179 5.57 -6.26 1.27
C ILE A 179 4.93 -5.85 2.61
N VAL A 180 3.92 -6.58 3.08
CA VAL A 180 3.24 -6.33 4.35
C VAL A 180 4.19 -6.58 5.52
N SER A 181 4.93 -7.70 5.47
CA SER A 181 5.99 -7.99 6.45
C SER A 181 7.10 -6.94 6.40
N ASP A 182 7.52 -6.48 5.21
CA ASP A 182 8.52 -5.42 5.11
C ASP A 182 8.05 -4.12 5.74
N VAL A 183 6.78 -3.73 5.53
CA VAL A 183 6.19 -2.51 6.11
C VAL A 183 6.11 -2.61 7.63
N TYR A 184 5.65 -3.74 8.16
CA TYR A 184 5.59 -3.95 9.60
C TYR A 184 6.99 -3.88 10.25
N ASN A 185 7.99 -4.55 9.65
CA ASN A 185 9.36 -4.57 10.17
C ASN A 185 10.14 -3.28 9.92
N GLY A 186 9.82 -2.55 8.85
CA GLY A 186 10.47 -1.31 8.45
C GLY A 186 10.02 -0.10 9.25
N MET A 187 8.82 -0.17 9.85
CA MET A 187 8.23 0.88 10.68
C MET A 187 8.05 0.36 12.10
N SER A 188 9.00 0.67 13.00
CA SER A 188 8.87 0.31 14.42
C SER A 188 7.73 1.09 15.09
N ASP A 189 7.18 0.55 16.19
CA ASP A 189 6.16 1.26 16.97
C ASP A 189 6.72 2.57 17.53
N GLU A 190 7.98 2.61 17.95
CA GLU A 190 8.67 3.82 18.39
C GLU A 190 8.77 4.88 17.28
N ASP A 191 9.13 4.49 16.06
CA ASP A 191 9.19 5.43 14.94
C ASP A 191 7.80 5.94 14.59
N CYS A 192 6.76 5.10 14.66
CA CYS A 192 5.40 5.50 14.35
C CYS A 192 4.79 6.51 15.35
N LYS A 193 5.38 6.70 16.54
CA LYS A 193 4.99 7.77 17.47
C LYS A 193 5.41 9.15 16.97
N GLU A 194 6.35 9.23 16.03
CA GLU A 194 6.83 10.47 15.45
C GLU A 194 5.90 10.90 14.31
N VAL A 195 5.19 12.01 14.48
CA VAL A 195 4.18 12.51 13.53
C VAL A 195 4.77 12.75 12.12
N GLU A 196 6.06 13.04 12.02
CA GLU A 196 6.74 13.32 10.75
C GLU A 196 7.11 12.07 9.94
N ILE A 197 7.00 10.86 10.51
CA ILE A 197 7.50 9.63 9.89
C ILE A 197 6.97 9.44 8.46
N ILE A 198 5.68 9.70 8.24
CA ILE A 198 5.03 9.55 6.92
C ILE A 198 5.67 10.49 5.89
N GLY A 199 5.97 11.73 6.30
CA GLY A 199 6.64 12.71 5.46
C GLY A 199 8.04 12.26 5.04
N TRP A 200 8.81 11.74 6.00
CA TRP A 200 10.13 11.18 5.73
C TRP A 200 10.07 9.95 4.82
N LEU A 201 9.11 9.05 5.04
CA LEU A 201 8.92 7.85 4.20
C LEU A 201 8.63 8.21 2.74
N TYR A 202 7.77 9.21 2.48
CA TYR A 202 7.52 9.65 1.10
C TYR A 202 8.76 10.29 0.47
N GLN A 203 9.51 11.08 1.22
CA GLN A 203 10.75 11.66 0.71
C GLN A 203 11.81 10.60 0.41
N PHE A 204 11.95 9.60 1.28
CA PHE A 204 12.90 8.51 1.07
C PHE A 204 12.48 7.59 -0.08
N TYR A 205 11.19 7.29 -0.20
CA TYR A 205 10.64 6.47 -1.28
C TYR A 205 11.07 7.00 -2.66
N ILE A 206 10.97 8.31 -2.89
CA ILE A 206 11.30 8.91 -4.19
C ILE A 206 12.76 9.36 -4.34
N SER A 207 13.59 9.17 -3.32
CA SER A 207 14.94 9.76 -3.26
C SER A 207 15.87 9.29 -4.37
N GLU A 208 15.86 8.01 -4.74
CA GLU A 208 16.72 7.48 -5.81
C GLU A 208 16.29 8.00 -7.19
N LYS A 209 14.98 8.03 -7.44
CA LYS A 209 14.42 8.61 -8.67
C LYS A 209 14.74 10.09 -8.78
N LYS A 210 14.70 10.82 -7.65
CA LYS A 210 15.14 12.21 -7.59
C LYS A 210 16.61 12.33 -8.01
N ASP A 211 17.50 11.53 -7.42
CA ASP A 211 18.93 11.56 -7.72
C ASP A 211 19.20 11.27 -9.22
N GLU A 212 18.48 10.32 -9.82
CA GLU A 212 18.53 10.04 -11.27
C GLU A 212 18.13 11.24 -12.13
N VAL A 213 17.03 11.91 -11.78
CA VAL A 213 16.52 13.08 -12.50
C VAL A 213 17.55 14.22 -12.46
N PHE A 214 18.14 14.49 -11.29
CA PHE A 214 19.18 15.51 -11.15
C PHE A 214 20.50 15.11 -11.85
N ALA A 215 20.84 13.82 -11.88
CA ALA A 215 22.01 13.32 -12.59
C ALA A 215 21.87 13.43 -14.13
N SER A 216 20.65 13.39 -14.67
CA SER A 216 20.40 13.49 -16.11
C SER A 216 20.87 14.80 -16.75
N LYS A 217 21.07 15.87 -15.95
CA LYS A 217 21.45 17.24 -16.37
C LYS A 217 20.59 17.83 -17.50
N SER A 218 19.45 17.20 -17.78
CA SER A 218 18.51 17.60 -18.82
C SER A 218 17.35 18.39 -18.22
N ALA A 219 16.56 19.06 -19.05
CA ALA A 219 15.32 19.67 -18.58
C ALA A 219 14.44 18.57 -17.97
N VAL A 220 13.97 18.79 -16.75
CA VAL A 220 13.10 17.84 -16.04
C VAL A 220 11.83 17.64 -16.87
N LYS A 221 11.58 16.39 -17.28
CA LYS A 221 10.37 16.02 -18.03
C LYS A 221 9.14 16.19 -17.15
N LYS A 222 7.96 16.37 -17.77
CA LYS A 222 6.70 16.56 -17.03
C LYS A 222 6.42 15.41 -16.07
N GLU A 223 6.75 14.19 -16.47
CA GLU A 223 6.60 12.97 -15.66
C GLU A 223 7.50 12.96 -14.41
N ASP A 224 8.67 13.60 -14.49
CA ASP A 224 9.70 13.59 -13.45
C ASP A 224 9.62 14.79 -12.48
N ILE A 225 8.72 15.76 -12.74
CA ILE A 225 8.52 16.94 -11.88
C ILE A 225 8.22 16.55 -10.42
N PRO A 226 7.31 15.59 -10.12
CA PRO A 226 7.03 15.21 -8.75
C PRO A 226 8.27 14.73 -8.00
N ALA A 227 9.11 13.90 -8.64
CA ALA A 227 10.35 13.41 -8.05
C ALA A 227 11.35 14.54 -7.74
N ALA A 228 11.41 15.56 -8.60
CA ALA A 228 12.31 16.70 -8.39
C ALA A 228 11.84 17.69 -7.31
N THR A 229 10.53 17.74 -7.02
CA THR A 229 9.92 18.84 -6.24
C THR A 229 9.25 18.42 -4.94
N GLN A 230 8.94 17.13 -4.75
CA GLN A 230 8.28 16.64 -3.54
C GLN A 230 9.27 16.58 -2.37
N LEU A 231 9.35 17.68 -1.61
CA LEU A 231 10.15 17.78 -0.39
C LEU A 231 9.24 17.86 0.84
N PHE A 232 9.53 17.01 1.82
CA PHE A 232 8.87 17.12 3.11
C PHE A 232 9.37 18.37 3.84
N THR A 233 8.45 19.06 4.53
CA THR A 233 8.76 20.26 5.31
C THR A 233 8.76 19.90 6.81
N PRO A 234 9.92 19.86 7.48
CA PRO A 234 10.00 19.55 8.91
C PRO A 234 9.26 20.58 9.78
N ARG A 235 8.79 20.13 10.95
CA ARG A 235 8.02 20.92 11.94
C ARG A 235 8.71 22.21 12.32
N TRP A 236 10.02 22.21 12.53
CA TRP A 236 10.74 23.44 12.90
C TRP A 236 10.64 24.53 11.83
N ILE A 237 10.56 24.18 10.53
CA ILE A 237 10.36 25.15 9.45
C ILE A 237 8.94 25.72 9.54
N VAL A 238 7.95 24.86 9.75
CA VAL A 238 6.55 25.26 9.91
C VAL A 238 6.39 26.18 11.12
N GLU A 239 6.95 25.79 12.26
CA GLU A 239 6.94 26.58 13.49
C GLU A 239 7.65 27.92 13.30
N TYR A 240 8.81 27.92 12.65
CA TYR A 240 9.51 29.16 12.32
C TYR A 240 8.63 30.07 11.45
N MET A 241 8.01 29.56 10.39
CA MET A 241 7.11 30.37 9.55
C MET A 241 5.93 30.94 10.34
N VAL A 242 5.28 30.12 11.16
CA VAL A 242 4.14 30.55 11.99
C VAL A 242 4.57 31.59 13.02
N GLN A 243 5.67 31.36 13.74
CA GLN A 243 6.19 32.28 14.75
C GLN A 243 6.60 33.65 14.17
N ASN A 244 7.03 33.68 12.91
CA ASN A 244 7.40 34.93 12.22
C ASN A 244 6.23 35.60 11.47
N THR A 245 5.03 35.01 11.51
CA THR A 245 3.83 35.55 10.85
C THR A 245 2.86 36.23 11.84
N VAL A 246 3.08 36.09 13.16
CA VAL A 246 2.25 36.68 14.23
C VAL A 246 2.98 37.84 14.90
#